data_AF-A0A2V6QY36-F1
#
_entry.id   AF-A0A2V6QY36-F1
#
_cell.length_a   1.000
_cell.length_b   1.000
_cell.length_c   1.000
_cell.angle_alpha   90.00
_cell.angle_beta   90.00
_cell.angle_gamma   90.00
#
_symmetry.space_group_name_H-M   'P 1'
#
loop_
_entity.id
_entity.type
_entity.pdbx_description
1 polymer ?
#
loop_
_entity_poly.entity_id
_entity_poly.type
_entity_poly.pdbx_seq_one_letter_code
_entity_poly.pdbx_strand_id
1 'polypeptide(L)'
;MPEIAEKLYYRIGEVEEIAGVPAYVLRYWESEFKLLRPKKNPAGQRLYRRRDVDLVQRIKALLYDERLTLEGARKRLVAESRKTQPLQLELGMREAAYAEALKRVRNRLAALRSRLTP
;
A
#
# COMPACT_ATOMS: atom_id res chain seq x y z
N MET A 1 -3.95 13.77 -24.12
CA MET A 1 -2.82 14.04 -23.21
C MET A 1 -2.13 12.70 -22.95
N PRO A 2 -0.80 12.58 -23.06
CA PRO A 2 -0.16 11.30 -22.77
C PRO A 2 -0.39 10.97 -21.29
N GLU A 3 -0.92 9.78 -21.02
CA GLU A 3 -0.97 9.20 -19.69
C GLU A 3 0.46 9.15 -19.15
N ILE A 4 0.75 9.97 -18.15
CA ILE A 4 2.03 9.91 -17.45
C ILE A 4 2.00 8.60 -16.67
N ALA A 5 2.63 7.56 -17.22
CA ALA A 5 2.80 6.30 -16.53
C ALA A 5 3.51 6.59 -15.19
N GLU A 6 2.75 6.52 -14.09
CA GLU A 6 3.30 6.74 -12.76
C GLU A 6 4.46 5.77 -12.54
N LYS A 7 5.59 6.33 -12.12
CA LYS A 7 6.79 5.53 -11.87
C LYS A 7 6.50 4.49 -10.79
N LEU A 8 6.50 3.22 -11.18
CA LEU A 8 6.13 2.09 -10.30
C LEU A 8 7.16 1.82 -9.21
N TYR A 9 8.44 2.10 -9.48
CA TYR A 9 9.55 1.84 -8.57
C TYR A 9 10.58 2.97 -8.58
N TYR A 10 11.07 3.31 -7.40
CA TYR A 10 12.09 4.31 -7.13
C TYR A 10 13.35 3.62 -6.59
N ARG A 11 14.52 4.02 -7.09
CA ARG A 11 15.81 3.58 -6.52
C ARG A 11 16.10 4.38 -5.25
N ILE A 12 16.99 3.85 -4.41
CA ILE A 12 17.31 4.49 -3.12
C ILE A 12 17.85 5.92 -3.24
N GLY A 13 18.63 6.23 -4.30
CA GLY A 13 19.10 7.60 -4.54
C GLY A 13 17.97 8.56 -4.90
N GLU A 14 16.97 8.09 -5.65
CA GLU A 14 15.80 8.89 -5.97
C GLU A 14 14.94 9.14 -4.73
N VAL A 15 14.82 8.14 -3.85
CA VAL A 15 14.12 8.31 -2.56
C VAL A 15 14.88 9.26 -1.64
N GLU A 16 16.21 9.25 -1.66
CA GLU A 16 17.04 10.20 -0.94
C GLU A 16 16.78 11.64 -1.40
N GLU A 17 16.74 11.88 -2.71
CA GLU A 17 16.42 13.19 -3.30
C GLU A 17 14.98 13.64 -2.93
N ILE A 18 14.00 12.75 -3.07
CA ILE A 18 12.59 13.05 -2.79
C ILE A 18 12.35 13.32 -1.31
N ALA A 19 12.92 12.50 -0.42
CA ALA A 19 12.70 12.62 1.01
C ALA A 19 13.64 13.63 1.68
N GLY A 20 14.75 13.99 1.04
CA GLY A 20 15.84 14.75 1.65
C GLY A 20 16.45 14.02 2.84
N VAL A 21 16.53 12.69 2.78
CA VAL A 21 17.07 11.82 3.84
C VAL A 21 18.19 10.98 3.24
N PRO A 22 19.42 11.03 3.80
CA PRO A 22 20.54 10.30 3.22
C PRO A 22 20.29 8.79 3.09
N ALA A 23 20.82 8.19 2.03
CA ALA A 23 20.75 6.78 1.73
C ALA A 23 21.03 5.87 2.94
N TYR A 24 22.06 6.17 3.73
CA TYR A 24 22.44 5.34 4.87
C TYR A 24 21.38 5.40 6.00
N VAL A 25 20.71 6.54 6.17
CA VAL A 25 19.60 6.70 7.11
C VAL A 25 18.38 5.91 6.64
N LEU A 26 18.07 5.96 5.34
CA LEU A 26 17.00 5.13 4.76
C LEU A 26 17.25 3.63 4.99
N ARG A 27 18.49 3.16 4.80
CA ARG A 27 18.89 1.78 5.10
C ARG A 27 18.71 1.43 6.57
N TYR A 28 19.04 2.36 7.47
CA TYR A 28 18.84 2.16 8.90
C TYR A 28 17.34 2.13 9.26
N TRP A 29 16.52 2.99 8.64
CA TRP A 29 15.07 2.97 8.82
C TRP A 29 14.44 1.66 8.32
N GLU A 30 14.95 1.04 7.26
CA GLU A 30 14.47 -0.29 6.82
C GLU A 30 14.67 -1.37 7.90
N SER A 31 15.77 -1.33 8.65
CA SER A 31 16.00 -2.27 9.76
C SER A 31 15.11 -1.98 10.97
N GLU A 32 14.85 -0.70 11.23
CA GLU A 32 14.01 -0.29 12.36
C GLU A 32 12.52 -0.52 12.07
N PHE A 33 12.00 0.02 10.98
CA PHE A 33 10.57 0.03 10.69
C PHE A 33 10.17 -1.20 9.87
N LYS A 34 9.55 -2.20 10.52
CA LYS A 34 9.06 -3.42 9.86
C LYS A 34 8.06 -3.16 8.70
N LEU A 35 7.40 -2.00 8.69
CA LEU A 35 6.49 -1.58 7.62
C LEU A 35 7.22 -1.10 6.37
N LEU A 36 8.47 -0.61 6.50
CA LEU A 36 9.30 -0.12 5.41
C LEU A 36 10.21 -1.24 4.90
N ARG A 37 9.70 -2.03 3.95
CA ARG A 37 10.43 -3.18 3.38
C ARG A 37 10.46 -3.11 1.85
N PRO A 38 11.30 -2.25 1.26
CA PRO A 38 11.47 -2.22 -0.18
C PRO A 38 11.95 -3.58 -0.69
N LYS A 39 11.43 -4.02 -1.84
CA LYS A 39 11.87 -5.28 -2.45
C LYS A 39 13.27 -5.09 -3.03
N LYS A 40 14.07 -6.15 -3.00
CA LYS A 40 15.33 -6.20 -3.75
C LYS A 40 15.09 -6.86 -5.11
N ASN A 41 15.68 -6.30 -6.16
CA ASN A 41 15.74 -6.97 -7.45
C ASN A 41 16.81 -8.09 -7.43
N PRO A 42 16.91 -8.93 -8.48
CA PRO A 42 17.93 -9.99 -8.55
C PRO A 42 19.37 -9.50 -8.43
N ALA A 43 19.64 -8.25 -8.84
CA ALA A 43 20.94 -7.59 -8.70
C ALA A 43 21.20 -7.00 -7.31
N GLY A 44 20.29 -7.18 -6.34
CA GLY A 44 20.41 -6.70 -4.97
C GLY A 44 20.04 -5.22 -4.75
N GLN A 45 19.58 -4.51 -5.77
CA GLN A 45 19.16 -3.11 -5.67
C GLN A 45 17.77 -3.00 -5.05
N ARG A 46 17.60 -1.99 -4.17
CA ARG A 46 16.32 -1.69 -3.52
C ARG A 46 15.39 -0.95 -4.47
N LEU A 47 14.17 -1.46 -4.57
CA LEU A 47 13.08 -0.86 -5.32
C LEU A 47 11.98 -0.46 -4.33
N TYR A 48 11.85 0.84 -4.14
CA TYR A 48 10.80 1.45 -3.33
C TYR A 48 9.58 1.65 -4.20
N ARG A 49 8.40 1.31 -3.69
CA ARG A 49 7.12 1.68 -4.31
C ARG A 49 6.70 3.06 -3.81
N ARG A 50 5.68 3.64 -4.45
CA ARG A 50 5.10 4.91 -4.01
C ARG A 50 4.75 4.91 -2.51
N ARG A 51 4.07 3.87 -2.05
CA ARG A 51 3.74 3.68 -0.62
C ARG A 51 4.95 3.68 0.32
N ASP A 52 6.10 3.19 -0.14
CA ASP A 52 7.31 3.11 0.67
C ASP A 52 7.92 4.52 0.80
N VAL A 53 7.87 5.32 -0.28
CA VAL A 53 8.25 6.75 -0.27
C VAL A 53 7.35 7.56 0.64
N ASP A 54 6.03 7.36 0.56
CA ASP A 54 5.07 8.04 1.44
C ASP A 54 5.31 7.66 2.92
N LEU A 55 5.63 6.39 3.19
CA LEU A 55 5.99 5.93 4.53
C LEU A 55 7.30 6.55 5.03
N VAL A 56 8.31 6.71 4.17
CA VAL A 56 9.55 7.41 4.50
C VAL A 56 9.28 8.87 4.89
N GLN A 57 8.43 9.58 4.14
CA GLN A 57 8.03 10.94 4.50
C GLN A 57 7.29 10.98 5.83
N ARG A 58 6.42 10.00 6.10
CA ARG A 58 5.73 9.90 7.39
C ARG A 58 6.70 9.66 8.54
N ILE A 59 7.66 8.75 8.38
CA ILE A 59 8.71 8.50 9.38
C ILE A 59 9.51 9.78 9.63
N LYS A 60 9.88 10.51 8.58
CA LYS A 60 10.59 11.79 8.70
C LYS A 60 9.79 12.79 9.55
N ALA A 61 8.51 13.00 9.25
CA ALA A 61 7.67 13.91 10.03
C ALA A 61 7.59 13.50 11.52
N LEU A 62 7.43 12.20 11.80
CA LEU A 62 7.35 11.70 13.17
C LEU A 62 8.65 11.95 13.96
N LEU A 63 9.80 11.78 13.32
CA LEU A 63 11.10 11.92 14.00
C LEU A 63 11.57 13.37 14.10
N TYR A 64 11.41 14.16 13.04
CA TYR A 64 11.96 15.51 12.97
C TYR A 64 10.97 16.58 13.41
N ASP A 65 9.71 16.47 13.01
CA ASP A 65 8.69 17.50 13.28
C ASP A 65 8.01 17.22 14.63
N GLU A 66 7.57 15.98 14.84
CA GLU A 66 6.92 15.56 16.09
C GLU A 66 7.92 15.15 17.19
N ARG A 67 9.23 15.14 16.90
CA ARG A 67 10.32 14.85 17.84
C ARG A 67 10.17 13.52 18.59
N LEU A 68 9.52 12.54 17.97
CA LEU A 68 9.37 11.22 18.56
C LEU A 68 10.70 10.45 18.50
N THR A 69 10.89 9.56 19.47
CA THR A 69 11.93 8.54 19.37
C THR A 69 11.58 7.51 18.30
N LEU A 70 12.58 6.72 17.86
CA LEU A 70 12.36 5.61 16.92
C LEU A 70 11.28 4.64 17.41
N GLU A 71 11.25 4.36 18.72
CA GLU A 71 10.24 3.50 19.32
C GLU A 71 8.84 4.14 19.31
N GLY A 72 8.76 5.44 19.62
CA GLY A 72 7.52 6.21 19.56
C GLY A 72 6.93 6.28 18.15
N ALA A 73 7.77 6.58 17.15
CA ALA A 73 7.39 6.60 15.75
C ALA A 73 6.90 5.21 15.29
N ARG A 74 7.59 4.13 15.69
CA ARG A 74 7.19 2.75 15.37
C ARG A 74 5.80 2.43 15.93
N LYS A 75 5.54 2.76 17.20
CA LYS A 75 4.23 2.56 17.84
C LYS A 75 3.14 3.34 17.12
N ARG A 76 3.41 4.61 16.76
CA ARG A 76 2.47 5.47 16.03
C ARG A 76 2.10 4.89 14.66
N LEU A 77 3.09 4.48 13.87
CA LEU A 77 2.86 3.91 12.54
C LEU A 77 2.04 2.62 12.57
N VAL A 78 2.25 1.75 13.57
CA VAL A 78 1.45 0.54 13.74
C VAL A 78 0.00 0.88 14.10
N ALA A 79 -0.21 1.88 14.97
CA ALA A 79 -1.56 2.35 15.31
C ALA A 79 -2.29 2.95 14.11
N GLU A 80 -1.59 3.72 13.26
CA GLU A 80 -2.13 4.29 12.02
C GLU A 80 -2.50 3.19 11.01
N SER A 81 -1.63 2.20 10.82
CA SER A 81 -1.90 1.09 9.91
C SER A 81 -3.17 0.31 10.24
N ARG A 82 -3.47 0.14 11.54
CA ARG A 82 -4.70 -0.52 12.01
C ARG A 82 -5.96 0.32 11.74
N LYS A 83 -5.85 1.65 11.76
CA LYS A 83 -6.97 2.57 11.50
C LYS A 83 -7.33 2.66 10.02
N THR A 84 -6.43 2.31 9.10
CA THR A 84 -6.70 2.32 7.65
C THR A 84 -7.28 1.00 7.13
N GLN A 85 -7.13 -0.11 7.88
CA GLN A 85 -7.76 -1.41 7.57
C GLN A 85 -9.30 -1.46 7.53
N PRO A 86 -10.09 -0.61 8.24
CA PRO A 86 -11.55 -0.66 8.19
C PRO A 86 -12.08 -0.57 6.75
N LEU A 87 -11.48 0.29 5.92
CA LEU A 87 -11.88 0.48 4.52
C LEU A 87 -11.68 -0.78 3.68
N GLN A 88 -10.62 -1.54 3.96
CA GLN A 88 -10.29 -2.77 3.23
C GLN A 88 -11.22 -3.93 3.62
N LEU A 89 -11.62 -3.99 4.90
CA LEU A 89 -12.70 -4.89 5.33
C LEU A 89 -14.04 -4.50 4.68
N GLU A 90 -14.35 -3.20 4.63
CA GLU A 90 -15.59 -2.69 4.05
C GLU A 90 -15.71 -2.98 2.54
N LEU A 91 -14.61 -2.84 1.80
CA LEU A 91 -14.50 -3.22 0.39
C LEU A 91 -14.69 -4.72 0.18
N GLY A 92 -14.05 -5.56 1.01
CA GLY A 92 -14.22 -7.01 0.95
C GLY A 92 -15.66 -7.47 1.25
N MET A 93 -16.34 -6.81 2.19
CA MET A 93 -17.75 -7.05 2.48
C MET A 93 -18.66 -6.63 1.31
N ARG A 94 -18.33 -5.52 0.63
CA ARG A 94 -19.02 -5.11 -0.61
C ARG A 94 -18.83 -6.13 -1.72
N GLU A 95 -17.60 -6.58 -1.97
CA GLU A 95 -17.31 -7.58 -3.02
C GLU A 95 -18.07 -8.88 -2.80
N ALA A 96 -18.12 -9.38 -1.56
CA ALA A 96 -18.89 -10.58 -1.22
C ALA A 96 -20.39 -10.38 -1.50
N ALA A 97 -20.96 -9.24 -1.08
CA ALA A 97 -22.35 -8.91 -1.34
C ALA A 97 -22.66 -8.78 -2.85
N TYR A 98 -21.75 -8.19 -3.62
CA TYR A 98 -21.86 -8.09 -5.09
C TYR A 98 -21.78 -9.46 -5.76
N ALA A 99 -20.86 -10.33 -5.36
CA ALA A 99 -20.72 -11.68 -5.89
C ALA A 99 -21.99 -12.52 -5.65
N GLU A 100 -22.58 -12.41 -4.47
CA GLU A 100 -23.85 -13.05 -4.11
C GLU A 100 -25.00 -12.54 -4.98
N ALA A 101 -25.10 -11.22 -5.17
CA ALA A 101 -26.10 -10.60 -6.03
C ALA A 101 -25.96 -11.03 -7.50
N LEU A 102 -24.74 -11.04 -8.04
CA LEU A 102 -24.44 -11.51 -9.40
C LEU A 102 -24.77 -12.99 -9.59
N LYS A 103 -24.49 -13.84 -8.60
CA LYS A 103 -24.87 -15.26 -8.62
C LYS A 103 -26.38 -15.43 -8.67
N ARG A 104 -27.14 -14.66 -7.89
CA ARG A 104 -28.61 -14.65 -7.94
C ARG A 104 -29.14 -14.21 -9.30
N VAL A 105 -28.63 -13.10 -9.85
CA VAL A 105 -29.05 -12.59 -11.17
C VAL A 105 -28.77 -13.63 -12.26
N ARG A 106 -27.56 -14.19 -12.29
CA ARG A 106 -27.18 -15.24 -13.24
C ARG A 106 -28.09 -16.47 -13.14
N ASN A 107 -28.36 -16.96 -11.94
CA ASN A 107 -29.23 -18.13 -11.75
C ASN A 107 -30.65 -17.86 -12.24
N ARG A 108 -31.17 -16.64 -11.98
CA ARG A 108 -32.51 -16.23 -12.42
C ARG A 108 -32.59 -16.11 -13.95
N LEU A 109 -31.55 -15.55 -14.57
CA LEU A 109 -31.45 -15.47 -16.03
C LEU A 109 -31.32 -16.86 -16.66
N ALA A 110 -30.54 -17.76 -16.07
CA ALA A 110 -30.41 -19.14 -16.54
C ALA A 110 -31.75 -19.90 -16.48
N ALA A 111 -32.51 -19.74 -15.39
CA ALA A 111 -33.84 -20.33 -15.23
C ALA A 111 -34.89 -19.74 -16.19
N LEU A 112 -34.78 -18.46 -16.56
CA LEU A 112 -35.63 -17.85 -17.59
C LEU A 112 -35.25 -18.35 -18.98
N ARG A 113 -33.95 -18.45 -19.27
CA ARG A 113 -33.45 -18.99 -20.55
C ARG A 113 -33.89 -20.43 -20.77
N SER A 114 -33.85 -21.28 -19.75
CA SER A 114 -34.30 -22.67 -19.86
C SER A 114 -35.82 -22.82 -20.09
N ARG A 115 -36.61 -21.78 -19.79
CA ARG A 115 -38.07 -21.76 -20.05
C ARG A 115 -38.43 -21.23 -21.44
N LEU A 116 -37.50 -20.53 -22.09
CA LEU A 116 -37.66 -19.93 -23.42
C LEU A 116 -37.03 -20.78 -24.53
N THR A 117 -36.44 -21.92 -24.19
CA THR A 117 -35.92 -22.89 -25.15
C THR A 117 -36.77 -24.16 -25.04
N PRO A 118 -37.56 -24.53 -26.06
CA PRO A 118 -38.34 -25.77 -26.07
C PRO A 118 -37.45 -27.01 -26.17
#